data_AF-A0A433ABW0-F1
#
_entry.id   AF-A0A433ABW0-F1
#
_cell.length_a   1.000
_cell.length_b   1.000
_cell.length_c   1.000
_cell.angle_alpha   90.00
_cell.angle_beta   90.00
_cell.angle_gamma   90.00
#
_symmetry.space_group_name_H-M   'P 1'
#
loop_
_entity.id
_entity.type
_entity.pdbx_description
1 polymer ?
#
loop_
_entity_poly.entity_id
_entity_poly.type
_entity_poly.pdbx_seq_one_letter_code
_entity_poly.pdbx_strand_id
1 'polypeptide(L)'
;MHRRTVLKGGMTLVASAIALPQSADARMGTVLPDDEKFMKLALKEAAEAAFPFGAVIVKDGDVLASGHNRTGVDHDPTAHGEMVAIRAFSASHGPDAFKGTTLYTSGEPCCMCMGAIIWCGISRLVFAASVKQIASKLDQISLSAEDVAAHAPFAPITITGGVLADDAMKLFK
;
A
#
# COMPACT_ATOMS: atom_id res chain seq x y z
N MET A 1 51.84 51.28 -15.98
CA MET A 1 51.20 51.02 -14.67
C MET A 1 49.69 51.26 -14.82
N HIS A 2 48.94 50.23 -15.24
CA HIS A 2 47.50 50.33 -15.48
C HIS A 2 46.71 50.04 -14.19
N ARG A 3 45.82 50.96 -13.82
CA ARG A 3 44.85 50.81 -12.73
C ARG A 3 43.92 49.64 -13.05
N ARG A 4 43.79 48.69 -12.12
CA ARG A 4 42.79 47.62 -12.16
C ARG A 4 41.41 48.19 -11.88
N THR A 5 40.52 48.10 -12.85
CA THR A 5 39.08 48.38 -12.70
C THR A 5 38.44 47.21 -11.96
N VAL A 6 37.84 47.47 -10.79
CA VAL A 6 37.07 46.49 -10.03
C VAL A 6 35.68 46.39 -10.66
N LEU A 7 35.38 45.27 -11.33
CA LEU A 7 34.03 44.92 -11.76
C LEU A 7 33.20 44.53 -10.53
N LYS A 8 32.23 45.38 -10.17
CA LYS A 8 31.14 45.03 -9.26
C LYS A 8 30.17 44.07 -9.98
N GLY A 9 30.42 42.78 -9.87
CA GLY A 9 29.45 41.74 -10.26
C GLY A 9 28.53 41.46 -9.08
N GLY A 10 27.33 42.03 -9.10
CA GLY A 10 26.27 41.66 -8.16
C GLY A 10 25.79 40.25 -8.46
N MET A 11 26.08 39.30 -7.57
CA MET A 11 25.56 37.95 -7.65
C MET A 11 24.13 37.96 -7.11
N THR A 12 23.15 38.07 -7.99
CA THR A 12 21.73 37.91 -7.65
C THR A 12 21.49 36.43 -7.34
N LEU A 13 21.46 36.07 -6.05
CA LEU A 13 20.92 34.78 -5.63
C LEU A 13 19.43 34.75 -5.96
N VAL A 14 19.07 34.03 -7.02
CA VAL A 14 17.68 33.64 -7.25
C VAL A 14 17.41 32.50 -6.28
N ALA A 15 16.81 32.82 -5.13
CA ALA A 15 16.21 31.80 -4.27
C ALA A 15 15.01 31.22 -5.01
N SER A 16 15.21 30.15 -5.78
CA SER A 16 14.10 29.30 -6.20
C SER A 16 13.50 28.72 -4.93
N ALA A 17 12.32 29.20 -4.56
CA ALA A 17 11.49 28.55 -3.55
C ALA A 17 11.28 27.11 -4.04
N ILE A 18 11.92 26.15 -3.38
CA ILE A 18 11.57 24.74 -3.51
C ILE A 18 10.15 24.67 -2.98
N ALA A 19 9.19 24.56 -3.91
CA ALA A 19 7.81 24.29 -3.54
C ALA A 19 7.83 23.00 -2.72
N LEU A 20 7.42 23.09 -1.46
CA LEU A 20 7.17 21.90 -0.65
C LEU A 20 6.18 21.03 -1.41
N PRO A 21 6.37 19.70 -1.46
CA PRO A 21 5.44 18.83 -2.15
C PRO A 21 4.02 19.07 -1.63
N GLN A 22 3.07 19.10 -2.55
CA GLN A 22 1.65 19.22 -2.25
C GLN A 22 1.24 18.19 -1.20
N SER A 23 0.29 18.57 -0.34
CA SER A 23 -0.31 17.67 0.66
C SER A 23 -0.66 16.33 0.04
N ALA A 24 -0.32 15.23 0.72
CA ALA A 24 -0.58 13.89 0.23
C ALA A 24 -2.02 13.73 -0.27
N ASP A 25 -2.19 13.18 -1.47
CA ASP A 25 -3.50 12.86 -2.04
C ASP A 25 -4.10 11.54 -1.50
N ALA A 26 -3.52 11.01 -0.41
CA ALA A 26 -4.08 9.92 0.35
C ALA A 26 -5.30 10.40 1.14
N ARG A 27 -6.38 9.61 1.13
CA ARG A 27 -7.62 9.96 1.85
C ARG A 27 -8.17 8.76 2.59
N MET A 28 -8.64 8.98 3.82
CA MET A 28 -9.41 7.97 4.54
C MET A 28 -10.79 7.84 3.91
N GLY A 29 -11.15 6.62 3.55
CA GLY A 29 -12.44 6.26 2.96
C GLY A 29 -13.35 5.57 3.97
N THR A 30 -14.63 5.44 3.61
CA THR A 30 -15.62 4.68 4.37
C THR A 30 -15.75 3.26 3.84
N VAL A 31 -16.33 2.37 4.66
CA VAL A 31 -16.72 1.03 4.22
C VAL A 31 -17.85 1.13 3.18
N LEU A 32 -17.73 0.37 2.09
CA LEU A 32 -18.71 0.25 1.02
C LEU A 32 -19.47 -1.09 1.12
N PRO A 33 -20.69 -1.20 0.55
CA PRO A 33 -21.54 -2.39 0.70
C PRO A 33 -20.87 -3.72 0.32
N ASP A 34 -20.04 -3.72 -0.72
CA ASP A 34 -19.37 -4.94 -1.21
C ASP A 34 -18.05 -5.25 -0.49
N ASP A 35 -17.57 -4.39 0.41
CA ASP A 35 -16.26 -4.58 1.03
C ASP A 35 -16.19 -5.86 1.85
N GLU A 36 -17.26 -6.21 2.58
CA GLU A 36 -17.32 -7.47 3.33
C GLU A 36 -17.22 -8.69 2.42
N LYS A 37 -17.85 -8.65 1.24
CA LYS A 37 -17.84 -9.76 0.27
C LYS A 37 -16.40 -10.04 -0.17
N PHE A 38 -15.66 -9.00 -0.56
CA PHE A 38 -14.28 -9.18 -1.03
C PHE A 38 -13.30 -9.42 0.11
N MET A 39 -13.54 -8.83 1.29
CA MET A 39 -12.73 -9.10 2.47
C MET A 39 -12.83 -10.57 2.90
N LYS A 40 -14.01 -11.20 2.82
CA LYS A 40 -14.16 -12.65 3.07
C LYS A 40 -13.28 -13.50 2.15
N LEU A 41 -13.04 -13.06 0.91
CA LEU A 41 -12.14 -13.74 -0.02
C LEU A 41 -10.67 -13.56 0.38
N ALA A 42 -10.26 -12.35 0.77
CA ALA A 42 -8.92 -12.12 1.32
C ALA A 42 -8.66 -12.93 2.61
N LEU A 43 -9.67 -13.07 3.47
CA LEU A 43 -9.59 -13.91 4.68
C LEU A 43 -9.52 -15.41 4.34
N LYS A 44 -10.17 -15.85 3.26
CA LYS A 44 -10.03 -17.22 2.76
C LYS A 44 -8.59 -17.50 2.32
N GLU A 45 -8.00 -16.61 1.54
CA GLU A 45 -6.59 -16.69 1.14
C GLU A 45 -5.67 -16.73 2.37
N ALA A 46 -5.92 -15.87 3.36
CA ALA A 46 -5.16 -15.83 4.61
C ALA A 46 -5.24 -17.16 5.39
N ALA A 47 -6.40 -17.82 5.39
CA ALA A 47 -6.60 -19.10 6.09
C ALA A 47 -5.89 -20.28 5.41
N GLU A 48 -5.53 -20.17 4.13
CA GLU A 48 -4.77 -21.19 3.40
C GLU A 48 -3.26 -21.07 3.62
N ALA A 49 -2.76 -19.92 4.08
CA ALA A 49 -1.34 -19.67 4.33
C ALA A 49 -0.87 -20.17 5.70
N ALA A 50 0.41 -20.57 5.76
CA ALA A 50 1.08 -20.90 7.01
C ALA A 50 1.22 -19.68 7.94
N PHE A 51 1.45 -18.50 7.36
CA PHE A 51 1.40 -17.22 8.06
C PHE A 51 0.19 -16.43 7.55
N PRO A 52 -0.82 -16.12 8.38
CA PRO A 52 -2.19 -15.91 7.90
C PRO A 52 -2.45 -14.50 7.33
N PHE A 53 -1.78 -14.19 6.22
CA PHE A 53 -1.95 -12.97 5.45
C PHE A 53 -2.39 -13.31 4.03
N GLY A 54 -3.46 -12.67 3.58
CA GLY A 54 -4.07 -12.91 2.27
C GLY A 54 -4.66 -11.64 1.70
N ALA A 55 -4.69 -11.56 0.37
CA ALA A 55 -5.14 -10.41 -0.38
C ALA A 55 -5.83 -10.79 -1.69
N VAL A 56 -6.73 -9.92 -2.15
CA VAL A 56 -7.36 -10.00 -3.48
C VAL A 56 -7.38 -8.63 -4.15
N ILE A 57 -7.23 -8.61 -5.48
CA ILE A 57 -7.32 -7.40 -6.30
C ILE A 57 -8.61 -7.47 -7.12
N VAL A 58 -9.42 -6.42 -7.02
CA VAL A 58 -10.76 -6.34 -7.56
C VAL A 58 -10.89 -5.14 -8.50
N LYS A 59 -11.63 -5.31 -9.59
CA LYS A 59 -12.05 -4.22 -10.48
C LYS A 59 -13.42 -4.54 -11.04
N ASP A 60 -14.30 -3.54 -11.11
CA ASP A 60 -15.65 -3.67 -11.67
C ASP A 60 -16.48 -4.83 -11.09
N GLY A 61 -16.23 -5.18 -9.82
CA GLY A 61 -16.92 -6.26 -9.10
C GLY A 61 -16.29 -7.65 -9.25
N ASP A 62 -15.27 -7.79 -10.11
CA ASP A 62 -14.59 -9.05 -10.38
C ASP A 62 -13.24 -9.14 -9.66
N VAL A 63 -12.92 -10.33 -9.13
CA VAL A 63 -11.61 -10.64 -8.58
C VAL A 63 -10.66 -10.97 -9.73
N LEU A 64 -9.66 -10.13 -9.94
CA LEU A 64 -8.70 -10.25 -11.04
C LEU A 64 -7.40 -10.96 -10.62
N ALA A 65 -7.09 -10.94 -9.32
CA ALA A 65 -5.98 -11.71 -8.76
C ALA A 65 -6.22 -11.98 -7.27
N SER A 66 -5.59 -13.03 -6.76
CA SER A 66 -5.50 -13.33 -5.34
C SER A 66 -4.09 -13.73 -4.96
N GLY A 67 -3.79 -13.68 -3.67
CA GLY A 67 -2.51 -14.11 -3.14
C GLY A 67 -2.55 -14.25 -1.63
N HIS A 68 -1.79 -15.23 -1.13
CA HIS A 68 -1.57 -15.42 0.29
C HIS A 68 -0.08 -15.50 0.57
N ASN A 69 0.29 -15.36 1.84
CA ASN A 69 1.69 -15.41 2.26
C ASN A 69 2.33 -16.75 1.86
N ARG A 70 3.45 -16.66 1.13
CA ARG A 70 4.22 -17.80 0.64
C ARG A 70 5.68 -17.73 1.07
N THR A 71 6.02 -16.98 2.12
CA THR A 71 7.42 -16.76 2.51
C THR A 71 8.17 -18.07 2.78
N GLY A 72 7.55 -18.99 3.52
CA GLY A 72 8.10 -20.32 3.79
C GLY A 72 8.01 -21.29 2.61
N VAL A 73 7.06 -21.10 1.70
CA VAL A 73 6.82 -21.97 0.53
C VAL A 73 7.83 -21.66 -0.58
N ASP A 74 8.03 -20.38 -0.85
CA ASP A 74 8.86 -19.90 -1.96
C ASP A 74 10.29 -19.58 -1.51
N HIS A 75 10.59 -19.71 -0.21
CA HIS A 75 11.85 -19.25 0.40
C HIS A 75 12.17 -17.78 0.06
N ASP A 76 11.12 -16.96 -0.08
CA ASP A 76 11.19 -15.54 -0.44
C ASP A 76 10.60 -14.71 0.71
N PRO A 77 11.42 -13.98 1.48
CA PRO A 77 10.92 -13.17 2.61
C PRO A 77 10.00 -12.04 2.16
N THR A 78 9.94 -11.72 0.87
CA THR A 78 9.05 -10.68 0.31
C THR A 78 7.72 -11.23 -0.18
N ALA A 79 7.50 -12.56 -0.18
CA ALA A 79 6.29 -13.21 -0.67
C ALA A 79 5.10 -13.09 0.31
N HIS A 80 4.77 -11.85 0.69
CA HIS A 80 3.56 -11.51 1.45
C HIS A 80 2.31 -11.64 0.56
N GLY A 81 1.13 -11.79 1.16
CA GLY A 81 -0.12 -11.98 0.41
C GLY A 81 -0.38 -10.88 -0.61
N GLU A 82 -0.15 -9.62 -0.23
CA GLU A 82 -0.29 -8.47 -1.12
C GLU A 82 0.71 -8.51 -2.29
N MET A 83 1.96 -8.89 -2.02
CA MET A 83 3.01 -8.99 -3.03
C MET A 83 2.71 -10.12 -4.02
N VAL A 84 2.22 -11.26 -3.53
CA VAL A 84 1.81 -12.39 -4.37
C VAL A 84 0.63 -11.99 -5.27
N ALA A 85 -0.39 -11.33 -4.72
CA ALA A 85 -1.54 -10.84 -5.49
C ALA A 85 -1.13 -9.81 -6.56
N ILE A 86 -0.28 -8.84 -6.20
CA ILE A 86 0.24 -7.83 -7.14
C ILE A 86 1.02 -8.49 -8.28
N ARG A 87 1.92 -9.44 -7.97
CA ARG A 87 2.71 -10.16 -8.98
C ARG A 87 1.81 -10.98 -9.92
N ALA A 88 0.81 -11.67 -9.37
CA ALA A 88 -0.15 -12.45 -10.14
C ALA A 88 -1.00 -11.55 -11.07
N PHE A 89 -1.47 -10.41 -10.57
CA PHE A 89 -2.21 -9.43 -11.37
C PHE A 89 -1.36 -8.90 -12.52
N SER A 90 -0.15 -8.42 -12.22
CA SER A 90 0.77 -7.84 -13.20
C SER A 90 1.15 -8.84 -14.29
N ALA A 91 1.38 -10.11 -13.92
CA ALA A 91 1.67 -11.17 -14.89
C ALA A 91 0.50 -11.43 -15.87
N SER A 92 -0.74 -11.24 -15.42
CA SER A 92 -1.94 -11.59 -16.20
C SER A 92 -2.51 -10.40 -17.00
N HIS A 93 -2.37 -9.18 -16.47
CA HIS A 93 -3.01 -7.97 -17.02
C HIS A 93 -2.02 -6.88 -17.45
N GLY A 94 -0.75 -7.01 -17.07
CA GLY A 94 0.28 -6.00 -17.28
C GLY A 94 0.30 -4.91 -16.20
N PRO A 95 1.42 -4.17 -16.10
CA PRO A 95 1.65 -3.19 -15.03
C PRO A 95 0.79 -1.92 -15.16
N ASP A 96 0.24 -1.61 -16.33
CA ASP A 96 -0.57 -0.40 -16.52
C ASP A 96 -2.05 -0.60 -16.11
N ALA A 97 -2.46 -1.85 -15.84
CA ALA A 97 -3.86 -2.20 -15.60
C ALA A 97 -4.36 -1.96 -14.16
N PHE A 98 -3.45 -1.66 -13.21
CA PHE A 98 -3.79 -1.46 -11.80
C PHE A 98 -4.66 -0.24 -11.52
N LYS A 99 -4.66 0.76 -12.41
CA LYS A 99 -5.49 1.96 -12.22
C LYS A 99 -6.98 1.59 -12.15
N GLY A 100 -7.65 2.12 -11.13
CA GLY A 100 -9.06 1.85 -10.83
C GLY A 100 -9.30 0.53 -10.08
N THR A 101 -8.26 -0.23 -9.75
CA THR A 101 -8.41 -1.44 -8.92
C THR A 101 -8.52 -1.09 -7.43
N THR A 102 -9.13 -2.01 -6.67
CA THR A 102 -9.11 -2.04 -5.21
C THR A 102 -8.37 -3.28 -4.73
N LEU A 103 -7.43 -3.11 -3.79
CA LEU A 103 -6.79 -4.22 -3.09
C LEU A 103 -7.43 -4.40 -1.71
N TYR A 104 -7.90 -5.61 -1.45
CA TYR A 104 -8.41 -6.05 -0.15
C TYR A 104 -7.37 -6.95 0.52
N THR A 105 -7.04 -6.71 1.79
CA THR A 105 -6.04 -7.51 2.53
C THR A 105 -6.49 -7.83 3.96
N SER A 106 -6.18 -9.03 4.45
CA SER A 106 -6.57 -9.51 5.79
C SER A 106 -5.90 -8.75 6.94
N GLY A 107 -4.79 -8.08 6.67
CA GLY A 107 -4.10 -7.20 7.60
C GLY A 107 -3.65 -5.91 6.92
N GLU A 108 -3.57 -4.83 7.69
CA GLU A 108 -3.02 -3.57 7.22
C GLU A 108 -1.61 -3.81 6.67
N PRO A 109 -1.32 -3.36 5.43
CA PRO A 109 -0.09 -3.73 4.75
C PRO A 109 1.12 -3.11 5.46
N CYS A 110 2.18 -3.91 5.62
CA CYS A 110 3.47 -3.39 6.09
C CYS A 110 4.04 -2.36 5.09
N CYS A 111 5.06 -1.61 5.51
CA CYS A 111 5.64 -0.55 4.68
C CYS A 111 6.14 -1.01 3.30
N MET A 112 6.63 -2.26 3.17
CA MET A 112 6.99 -2.87 1.89
C MET A 112 5.75 -3.04 0.98
N CYS A 113 4.72 -3.71 1.48
CA CYS A 113 3.48 -3.96 0.73
C CYS A 113 2.79 -2.64 0.36
N MET A 114 2.73 -1.70 1.30
CA MET A 114 2.13 -0.39 1.05
C MET A 114 2.92 0.42 0.01
N GLY A 115 4.25 0.36 0.03
CA GLY A 115 5.09 0.93 -1.02
C GLY A 115 4.80 0.32 -2.40
N ALA A 116 4.65 -1.00 -2.48
CA ALA A 116 4.29 -1.68 -3.73
C ALA A 116 2.91 -1.25 -4.24
N ILE A 117 1.90 -1.16 -3.35
CA ILE A 117 0.56 -0.69 -3.67
C ILE A 117 0.59 0.70 -4.31
N ILE A 118 1.38 1.61 -3.72
CA ILE A 118 1.60 2.97 -4.22
C ILE A 118 2.25 2.98 -5.60
N TRP A 119 3.35 2.23 -5.79
CA TRP A 119 4.06 2.16 -7.06
C TRP A 119 3.23 1.54 -8.19
N CYS A 120 2.33 0.61 -7.86
CA CYS A 120 1.40 0.03 -8.82
C CYS A 120 0.27 1.00 -9.21
N GLY A 121 0.02 2.08 -8.47
CA GLY A 121 -1.10 2.99 -8.75
C GLY A 121 -2.47 2.38 -8.46
N ILE A 122 -2.54 1.44 -7.50
CA ILE A 122 -3.80 0.91 -6.99
C ILE A 122 -4.60 2.06 -6.37
N SER A 123 -5.86 2.22 -6.77
CA SER A 123 -6.65 3.41 -6.44
C SER A 123 -7.28 3.36 -5.06
N ARG A 124 -7.49 2.14 -4.52
CA ARG A 124 -8.08 1.94 -3.20
C ARG A 124 -7.48 0.75 -2.48
N LEU A 125 -7.18 0.93 -1.20
CA LEU A 125 -6.79 -0.10 -0.26
C LEU A 125 -7.89 -0.31 0.77
N VAL A 126 -8.24 -1.57 1.02
CA VAL A 126 -9.14 -1.97 2.11
C VAL A 126 -8.45 -3.04 2.95
N PHE A 127 -8.39 -2.84 4.27
CA PHE A 127 -7.80 -3.83 5.17
C PHE A 127 -8.73 -4.20 6.32
N ALA A 128 -8.56 -5.41 6.84
CA ALA A 128 -9.29 -5.90 8.00
C ALA A 128 -8.63 -5.49 9.32
N ALA A 129 -7.65 -6.26 9.80
CA ALA A 129 -6.96 -5.97 11.05
C ALA A 129 -5.93 -4.84 10.87
N SER A 130 -5.95 -3.83 11.75
CA SER A 130 -4.93 -2.77 11.76
C SER A 130 -3.56 -3.28 12.20
N VAL A 131 -2.50 -2.59 11.79
CA VAL A 131 -1.11 -2.89 12.21
C VAL A 131 -0.98 -2.88 13.72
N LYS A 132 -1.72 -2.00 14.41
CA LYS A 132 -1.77 -1.93 15.87
C LYS A 132 -2.39 -3.18 16.49
N GLN A 133 -3.46 -3.72 15.90
CA GLN A 133 -4.07 -4.96 16.38
C GLN A 133 -3.16 -6.16 16.11
N ILE A 134 -2.55 -6.24 14.93
CA ILE A 134 -1.62 -7.32 14.56
C ILE A 134 -0.40 -7.31 15.49
N ALA A 135 0.15 -6.12 15.79
CA ALA A 135 1.28 -5.93 16.70
C ALA A 135 1.03 -6.43 18.14
N SER A 136 -0.23 -6.69 18.53
CA SER A 136 -0.54 -7.31 19.83
C SER A 136 -0.23 -8.81 19.89
N LYS A 137 -0.02 -9.46 18.75
CA LYS A 137 0.21 -10.91 18.64
C LYS A 137 1.49 -11.28 17.88
N LEU A 138 1.94 -10.42 16.97
CA LEU A 138 3.06 -10.69 16.07
C LEU A 138 4.00 -9.48 16.05
N ASP A 139 5.29 -9.70 15.82
CA ASP A 139 6.23 -8.61 15.59
C ASP A 139 5.89 -7.88 14.29
N GLN A 140 5.78 -6.56 14.36
CA GLN A 140 5.41 -5.70 13.24
C GLN A 140 6.18 -4.39 13.25
N ILE A 141 6.51 -3.90 12.05
CA ILE A 141 6.90 -2.51 11.86
C ILE A 141 5.65 -1.67 12.12
N SER A 142 5.66 -0.90 13.20
CA SER A 142 4.51 -0.08 13.62
C SER A 142 4.42 1.22 12.81
N LEU A 143 4.24 1.09 11.50
CA LEU A 143 4.01 2.19 10.55
C LEU A 143 2.71 1.91 9.80
N SER A 144 1.75 2.84 9.89
CA SER A 144 0.44 2.64 9.26
C SER A 144 0.50 2.80 7.73
N ALA A 145 -0.50 2.25 7.05
CA ALA A 145 -0.67 2.45 5.61
C ALA A 145 -0.89 3.94 5.29
N GLU A 146 -1.59 4.66 6.17
CA GLU A 146 -1.79 6.11 6.08
C GLU A 146 -0.46 6.86 6.17
N ASP A 147 0.41 6.53 7.14
CA ASP A 147 1.71 7.18 7.30
C ASP A 147 2.58 7.00 6.06
N VAL A 148 2.60 5.80 5.47
CA VAL A 148 3.35 5.55 4.24
C VAL A 148 2.77 6.37 3.07
N ALA A 149 1.45 6.39 2.92
CA ALA A 149 0.78 7.15 1.86
C ALA A 149 0.98 8.67 2.01
N ALA A 150 1.04 9.18 3.23
CA ALA A 150 1.31 10.59 3.53
C ALA A 150 2.67 11.07 2.99
N HIS A 151 3.60 10.15 2.74
CA HIS A 151 4.92 10.43 2.19
C HIS A 151 5.03 10.15 0.68
N ALA A 152 3.90 9.85 0.00
CA ALA A 152 3.84 9.56 -1.43
C ALA A 152 2.87 10.51 -2.17
N PRO A 153 3.17 11.82 -2.25
CA PRO A 153 2.25 12.83 -2.80
C PRO A 153 1.93 12.65 -4.30
N PHE A 154 2.67 11.80 -5.01
CA PHE A 154 2.46 11.52 -6.43
C PHE A 154 1.39 10.45 -6.69
N ALA A 155 0.91 9.75 -5.66
CA ALA A 155 0.05 8.59 -5.79
C ALA A 155 -1.24 8.76 -4.98
N PRO A 156 -2.33 9.24 -5.59
CA PRO A 156 -3.63 9.32 -4.92
C PRO A 156 -4.13 7.92 -4.56
N ILE A 157 -4.56 7.73 -3.32
CA ILE A 157 -5.13 6.46 -2.86
C ILE A 157 -6.20 6.69 -1.78
N THR A 158 -7.29 5.94 -1.85
CA THR A 158 -8.28 5.86 -0.77
C THR A 158 -7.98 4.66 0.13
N ILE A 159 -7.92 4.86 1.45
CA ILE A 159 -7.61 3.80 2.42
C ILE A 159 -8.81 3.61 3.35
N THR A 160 -9.29 2.37 3.48
CA THR A 160 -10.38 2.00 4.38
C THR A 160 -9.92 0.85 5.28
N GLY A 161 -10.02 1.03 6.60
CA GLY A 161 -9.62 0.03 7.58
C GLY A 161 -10.79 -0.56 8.36
N GLY A 162 -10.56 -1.72 8.98
CA GLY A 162 -11.46 -2.30 9.98
C GLY A 162 -12.54 -3.24 9.45
N VAL A 163 -12.55 -3.55 8.15
CA VAL A 163 -13.59 -4.42 7.55
C VAL A 163 -13.39 -5.85 8.04
N LEU A 164 -14.31 -6.41 8.82
CA LEU A 164 -14.19 -7.75 9.41
C LEU A 164 -12.92 -7.95 10.26
N ALA A 165 -12.46 -6.89 10.94
CA ALA A 165 -11.24 -6.93 11.75
C ALA A 165 -11.24 -8.04 12.82
N ASP A 166 -12.37 -8.27 13.48
CA ASP A 166 -12.50 -9.32 14.50
C ASP A 166 -12.31 -10.73 13.92
N ASP A 167 -12.78 -10.96 12.69
CA ASP A 167 -12.61 -12.24 12.01
C ASP A 167 -11.17 -12.45 11.56
N ALA A 168 -10.52 -11.39 11.03
CA ALA A 168 -9.09 -11.42 10.74
C ALA A 168 -8.25 -11.73 11.99
N MET A 169 -8.58 -11.09 13.11
CA MET A 169 -7.84 -11.25 14.36
C MET A 169 -7.92 -12.66 14.96
N LYS A 170 -8.91 -13.48 14.58
CA LYS A 170 -9.00 -14.91 14.97
C LYS A 170 -7.98 -15.78 14.23
N LEU A 171 -7.46 -15.34 13.08
CA LEU A 171 -6.48 -16.11 12.30
C LEU A 171 -5.06 -15.99 12.90
N PHE A 172 -4.71 -14.84 13.47
CA PHE A 172 -3.44 -14.64 14.16
C PHE A 172 -3.45 -15.36 15.52
N LYS A 173 -2.64 -16.41 15.66
CA LYS A 173 -2.51 -17.23 16.87
C LYS A 173 -1.26 -16.90 17.65
#